data_AF-A0A4P5VH17-F1
#
_entry.id   AF-A0A4P5VH17-F1
#
_cell.length_a   1.000
_cell.length_b   1.000
_cell.length_c   1.000
_cell.angle_alpha   90.00
_cell.angle_beta   90.00
_cell.angle_gamma   90.00
#
_symmetry.space_group_name_H-M   'P 1'
#
loop_
_entity.id
_entity.type
_entity.pdbx_description
1 polymer ?
#
loop_
_entity_poly.entity_id
_entity_poly.type
_entity_poly.pdbx_seq_one_letter_code
_entity_poly.pdbx_strand_id
1 'polypeptide(L)'
;MKQSDQGESGETTEPAESFRRFVVGDRVCLLQSVPYLKTADPMPMLRPPDLVATGEVGAVSEIRPLDQLAVRFRRGTFLLSVRDLRPASGNE
;
A
#
# COMPACT_ATOMS: atom_id res chain seq x y z
N MET A 1 -40.72 13.77 32.28
CA MET A 1 -39.73 14.06 31.22
C MET A 1 -38.47 13.26 31.56
N LYS A 2 -38.12 12.17 30.87
CA LYS A 2 -37.17 12.14 29.72
C LYS A 2 -36.16 13.28 29.79
N GLN A 3 -34.91 12.99 30.13
CA GLN A 3 -33.77 13.17 29.22
C GLN A 3 -32.68 12.13 29.57
N SER A 4 -32.43 11.28 28.58
CA SER A 4 -31.23 10.49 28.41
C SER A 4 -30.10 11.40 27.90
N ASP A 5 -28.88 10.84 27.88
CA ASP A 5 -27.78 11.16 26.96
C ASP A 5 -26.57 11.91 27.53
N GLN A 6 -25.50 11.11 27.70
CA GLN A 6 -24.06 11.41 27.63
C GLN A 6 -23.36 10.16 28.18
N GLY A 7 -22.40 9.50 27.56
CA GLY A 7 -21.61 9.79 26.38
C GLY A 7 -20.37 8.90 26.51
N GLU A 8 -20.09 8.06 25.52
CA GLU A 8 -18.82 7.33 25.39
C GLU A 8 -18.51 7.33 23.89
N SER A 9 -17.64 8.23 23.43
CA SER A 9 -16.17 8.08 23.45
C SER A 9 -15.73 6.96 22.53
N GLY A 10 -15.28 7.38 21.35
CA GLY A 10 -14.72 6.52 20.34
C GLY A 10 -14.33 7.39 19.16
N GLU A 11 -13.38 8.30 19.38
CA GLU A 11 -12.61 8.91 18.30
C GLU A 11 -12.18 7.79 17.35
N THR A 12 -12.83 7.72 16.18
CA THR A 12 -12.20 7.04 15.05
C THR A 12 -11.09 7.99 14.67
N THR A 13 -9.92 7.79 15.28
CA THR A 13 -8.68 8.40 14.84
C THR A 13 -8.44 7.87 13.44
N GLU A 14 -8.98 8.59 12.46
CA GLU A 14 -8.53 8.54 11.08
C GLU A 14 -7.01 8.75 11.16
N PRO A 15 -6.17 7.73 10.94
CA PRO A 15 -4.74 7.98 10.94
C PRO A 15 -4.51 8.93 9.77
N ALA A 16 -4.02 10.13 10.07
CA ALA A 16 -3.58 11.08 9.06
C ALA A 16 -2.62 10.35 8.13
N GLU A 17 -3.13 9.95 6.96
CA GLU A 17 -2.34 9.33 5.91
C GLU A 17 -1.32 10.37 5.47
N SER A 18 -0.14 10.27 6.06
CA SER A 18 1.02 10.98 5.59
C SER A 18 1.30 10.42 4.20
N PHE A 19 0.79 11.11 3.17
CA PHE A 19 1.04 10.81 1.77
C PHE A 19 2.55 10.91 1.53
N ARG A 20 3.24 9.78 1.74
CA ARG A 20 4.67 9.68 1.50
C ARG A 20 4.87 9.70 0.00
N ARG A 21 5.64 10.68 -0.46
CA ARG A 21 6.08 10.77 -1.84
C ARG A 21 7.19 9.75 -2.03
N PHE A 22 6.84 8.63 -2.65
CA PHE A 22 7.83 7.65 -3.10
C PHE A 22 8.48 8.13 -4.40
N VAL A 23 9.76 7.80 -4.58
CA VAL A 23 10.48 8.01 -5.84
C VAL A 23 10.82 6.69 -6.51
N VAL A 24 11.06 6.72 -7.82
CA VAL A 24 11.57 5.54 -8.55
C VAL A 24 12.92 5.15 -7.94
N GLY A 25 13.09 3.86 -7.65
CA GLY A 25 14.25 3.32 -6.95
C GLY A 25 14.05 3.10 -5.44
N ASP A 26 13.02 3.71 -4.83
CA ASP A 26 12.76 3.52 -3.40
C ASP A 26 12.49 2.06 -3.07
N ARG A 27 13.05 1.62 -1.94
CA ARG A 27 12.73 0.32 -1.35
C ARG A 27 11.44 0.45 -0.55
N VAL A 28 10.43 -0.31 -0.96
CA VAL A 28 9.12 -0.32 -0.31
C VAL A 28 8.74 -1.74 0.08
N CYS A 29 7.98 -1.86 1.15
CA CYS A 29 7.54 -3.10 1.74
C CYS A 29 6.02 -3.15 1.69
N LEU A 30 5.47 -4.31 1.32
CA LEU A 30 4.03 -4.53 1.37
C LEU A 30 3.56 -4.53 2.85
N LEU A 31 2.63 -3.65 3.18
CA LEU A 31 2.12 -3.46 4.54
C LEU A 31 1.10 -4.53 4.93
N GLN A 32 0.26 -4.94 3.97
CA GLN A 32 -0.80 -5.93 4.16
C GLN A 32 -1.04 -6.74 2.88
N SER A 33 -1.56 -7.96 3.03
CA SER A 33 -1.98 -8.75 1.88
C SER A 33 -3.17 -8.08 1.21
N VAL A 34 -3.03 -7.76 -0.07
CA VAL A 34 -4.13 -7.31 -0.92
C VAL A 34 -4.99 -8.50 -1.35
N PRO A 35 -6.25 -8.32 -1.79
CA PRO A 35 -7.07 -9.42 -2.30
C PRO A 35 -6.57 -9.97 -3.65
N TYR A 36 -5.95 -9.12 -4.45
CA TYR A 36 -5.39 -9.48 -5.75
C TYR A 36 -4.25 -8.52 -6.12
N LEU A 37 -3.28 -9.03 -6.86
CA LEU A 37 -2.17 -8.26 -7.39
C LEU A 37 -2.43 -7.96 -8.87
N LYS A 38 -2.42 -6.68 -9.24
CA LYS A 38 -2.54 -6.27 -10.65
C LYS A 38 -1.14 -6.14 -11.23
N THR A 39 -0.85 -6.77 -12.37
CA THR A 39 0.48 -6.61 -13.00
C THR A 39 0.64 -5.24 -13.66
N ALA A 40 1.88 -4.77 -13.76
CA ALA A 40 2.23 -3.49 -14.39
C ALA A 40 2.49 -3.58 -15.91
N ASP A 41 2.23 -4.74 -16.51
CA ASP A 41 2.39 -4.98 -17.95
C ASP A 41 1.45 -4.13 -18.81
N PRO A 42 1.75 -3.98 -20.13
CA PRO A 42 0.85 -3.30 -21.08
C PRO A 42 -0.57 -3.88 -21.09
N MET A 43 -0.71 -5.18 -20.82
CA MET A 43 -1.98 -5.86 -20.58
C MET A 43 -2.03 -6.29 -19.10
N PRO A 44 -2.59 -5.45 -18.20
CA PRO A 44 -2.58 -5.74 -16.78
C PRO A 44 -3.48 -6.94 -16.46
N MET A 45 -2.92 -7.91 -15.73
CA MET A 45 -3.61 -9.12 -15.30
C MET A 45 -3.78 -9.15 -13.78
N LEU A 46 -4.89 -9.75 -13.32
CA LEU A 46 -5.07 -10.05 -11.91
C LEU A 46 -4.38 -11.35 -11.56
N ARG A 47 -3.67 -11.33 -10.44
CA ARG A 47 -2.87 -12.42 -9.94
C ARG A 47 -3.19 -12.67 -8.47
N PRO A 48 -3.05 -13.92 -7.98
CA PRO A 48 -3.34 -14.25 -6.59
C PRO A 48 -2.39 -13.52 -5.63
N PRO A 49 -2.83 -13.19 -4.40
CA PRO A 49 -2.05 -12.38 -3.47
C PRO A 49 -0.84 -13.10 -2.88
N ASP A 50 -0.81 -14.44 -2.95
CA ASP A 50 0.34 -15.27 -2.58
C ASP A 50 1.64 -14.88 -3.32
N LEU A 51 1.52 -14.19 -4.46
CA LEU A 51 2.66 -13.69 -5.25
C LEU A 51 3.56 -12.68 -4.55
N VAL A 52 3.07 -12.00 -3.53
CA VAL A 52 3.88 -11.07 -2.72
C VAL A 52 3.46 -11.23 -1.28
N ALA A 53 4.38 -11.66 -0.42
CA ALA A 53 4.06 -11.80 0.99
C ALA A 53 3.96 -10.42 1.67
N THR A 54 3.11 -10.32 2.69
CA THR A 54 3.16 -9.18 3.63
C THR A 54 4.56 -9.09 4.22
N GLY A 55 5.15 -7.89 4.24
CA GLY A 55 6.54 -7.71 4.66
C GLY A 55 7.58 -7.86 3.53
N GLU A 56 7.18 -8.32 2.34
CA GLU A 56 8.11 -8.46 1.23
C GLU A 56 8.55 -7.08 0.73
N VAL A 57 9.86 -6.95 0.50
CA VAL A 57 10.48 -5.71 0.03
C VAL A 57 10.65 -5.76 -1.48
N GLY A 58 10.08 -4.78 -2.16
CA GLY A 58 10.26 -4.50 -3.58
C GLY A 58 10.95 -3.15 -3.80
N ALA A 59 11.14 -2.81 -5.07
CA ALA A 59 11.65 -1.51 -5.48
C ALA A 59 10.62 -0.80 -6.38
N VAL A 60 10.39 0.49 -6.15
CA VAL A 60 9.53 1.30 -7.02
C VAL A 60 10.17 1.39 -8.41
N SER A 61 9.50 0.83 -9.40
CA SER A 61 9.93 0.85 -10.80
C SER A 61 9.30 2.01 -11.56
N GLU A 62 8.08 2.41 -11.21
CA GLU A 62 7.35 3.48 -11.88
C GLU A 62 6.32 4.10 -10.92
N ILE A 63 6.10 5.41 -11.06
CA ILE A 63 5.06 6.14 -10.34
C ILE A 63 3.90 6.37 -11.29
N ARG A 64 2.71 5.96 -10.89
CA ARG A 64 1.48 6.12 -11.67
C ARG A 64 0.56 7.14 -11.00
N PRO A 65 -0.34 7.77 -11.78
CA PRO A 65 -1.38 8.62 -11.21
C PRO A 65 -2.29 7.84 -10.26
N LEU A 66 -3.09 8.58 -9.46
CA LEU A 66 -4.02 8.01 -8.47
C LEU A 66 -3.32 7.21 -7.37
N ASP A 67 -2.16 7.68 -6.91
CA ASP A 67 -1.43 7.08 -5.80
C ASP A 67 -1.08 5.60 -6.03
N GLN A 68 -0.83 5.22 -7.29
CA GLN A 68 -0.37 3.88 -7.64
C GLN A 68 1.12 3.85 -7.94
N LEU A 69 1.78 2.78 -7.50
CA LEU A 69 3.18 2.51 -7.77
C LEU A 69 3.31 1.15 -8.46
N ALA A 70 4.12 1.10 -9.51
CA ALA A 70 4.59 -0.18 -10.03
C ALA A 70 5.80 -0.60 -9.20
N VAL A 71 5.62 -1.60 -8.34
CA VAL A 71 6.67 -2.11 -7.48
C VAL A 71 7.16 -3.45 -8.03
N ARG A 72 8.47 -3.54 -8.26
CA ARG A 72 9.14 -4.75 -8.70
C ARG A 72 9.53 -5.60 -7.49
N PHE A 73 8.90 -6.76 -7.39
CA PHE A 73 9.20 -7.81 -6.43
C PHE A 73 9.96 -8.95 -7.10
N ARG A 74 10.27 -10.01 -6.33
CA ARG A 74 10.96 -11.20 -6.87
C ARG A 74 10.13 -11.93 -7.92
N ARG A 75 8.80 -11.99 -7.75
CA ARG A 75 7.88 -12.76 -8.62
C ARG A 75 7.26 -11.95 -9.76
N GLY A 76 7.55 -10.65 -9.86
CA GLY A 76 7.02 -9.79 -10.92
C GLY A 76 6.91 -8.33 -10.50
N THR A 77 6.34 -7.51 -11.39
CA THR A 77 6.04 -6.10 -11.11
C THR A 77 4.53 -5.93 -10.97
N PHE A 78 4.11 -5.38 -9.84
CA PHE A 78 2.70 -5.23 -9.49
C PHE A 78 2.36 -3.77 -9.19
N LEU A 79 1.14 -3.38 -9.56
CA LEU A 79 0.55 -2.10 -9.24
C LEU A 79 -0.05 -2.16 -7.84
N LEU A 80 0.46 -1.32 -6.95
CA LEU A 80 0.05 -1.24 -5.55
C LEU A 80 -0.27 0.21 -5.18
N SER A 81 -1.21 0.40 -4.27
CA SER A 81 -1.48 1.73 -3.72
C SER A 81 -0.37 2.16 -2.77
N VAL A 82 -0.05 3.45 -2.72
CA VAL A 82 0.84 4.00 -1.68
C VAL A 82 0.37 3.67 -0.26
N ARG A 83 -0.94 3.44 -0.07
CA ARG A 83 -1.57 3.09 1.21
C ARG A 83 -1.25 1.66 1.66
N ASP A 84 -1.00 0.77 0.70
CA ASP A 84 -0.64 -0.63 0.96
C ASP A 84 0.87 -0.82 1.13
N LEU A 85 1.63 0.27 1.05
CA LEU A 85 3.09 0.27 1.04
C LEU A 85 3.64 1.08 2.19
N ARG A 86 4.76 0.61 2.74
CA ARG A 86 5.60 1.39 3.64
C ARG A 86 7.01 1.45 3.08
N PRO A 87 7.81 2.48 3.38
CA PRO A 87 9.24 2.42 3.10
C PRO A 87 9.85 1.23 3.84
N ALA A 88 10.64 0.44 3.13
CA ALA A 88 11.48 -0.56 3.75
C ALA A 88 12.66 0.21 4.36
N SER A 89 12.56 0.54 5.65
CA SER A 89 13.59 1.24 6.40
C SER A 89 14.96 0.61 6.10
N GLY A 90 15.81 1.32 5.36
CA GLY A 90 17.03 0.75 4.80
C GLY A 90 17.76 1.68 3.83
N ASN A 91 17.73 2.98 4.09
CA ASN A 91 18.67 3.94 3.49
C ASN A 91 19.05 4.93 4.61
N GLU A 92 20.07 4.55 5.37
CA GLU A 92 21.01 5.51 5.98
C GLU A 92 22.00 5.97 4.92
#